data_AF-A0A969H6Z5-F1
#
_entry.id   AF-A0A969H6Z5-F1
#
_cell.length_a   1.000
_cell.length_b   1.000
_cell.length_c   1.000
_cell.angle_alpha   90.00
_cell.angle_beta   90.00
_cell.angle_gamma   90.00
#
_symmetry.space_group_name_H-M   'P 1'
#
loop_
_entity.id
_entity.type
_entity.pdbx_description
1 polymer ?
#
loop_
_entity_poly.entity_id
_entity_poly.type
_entity_poly.pdbx_seq_one_letter_code
_entity_poly.pdbx_strand_id
1 'polypeptide(L)'
;MDGGTVWENGRVGGPPPADGLGGFAYLESADYLHYNTFDVHYYASFALAQLWPELEKRLLRDVAAAIPQGDPANTHQIQATGATVPRKVPGAVPHDLGSPLEDPWVQVNSFNWQDSNTWKDLNSKFVLQLWRDYTFSGDLTLLRDLWPAAVQTLDYLHQFDRDGDGLPEHDGIPDQTYDTWTMSGPSAYGGSLWLAALEAAIRMGEIVGDTERIAQYQGWLDSGQAAFESKLWTGQYYKFDGGSSPHSDSIMADQLAGQWYADATGLPPIVPPEHTETALKTIYDFNVRRFADGGLGAVNGMRPDGTVDTSSNQSQEVWTGVTYALAASMLQHGMIEEGWWTAWGVFNVTYNGGFWFRTPEAYRSDRSYRAGLYMRPLSIWAIEHALQARSAEPLPAGAEAISLTTADGVALAAHYYNPSVQSAPGVLLLHQARRAQRELGFVCPTLTEERLRGAGGRFSGTRPEQGAWSTGLGPIRMSSAPLTTSRRGPK
;
A
#
# COMPACT_ATOMS: atom_id res chain seq x y z
N MET A 1 -7.82 -13.54 -19.75
CA MET A 1 -6.67 -13.22 -18.88
C MET A 1 -7.05 -11.99 -18.11
N ASP A 2 -7.13 -12.09 -16.79
CA ASP A 2 -7.84 -11.10 -15.96
C ASP A 2 -7.13 -9.75 -15.88
N GLY A 3 -5.79 -9.73 -15.98
CA GLY A 3 -4.98 -8.49 -15.97
C GLY A 3 -4.29 -8.17 -17.30
N GLY A 4 -4.71 -8.78 -18.42
CA GLY A 4 -4.09 -8.56 -19.74
C GLY A 4 -2.58 -8.82 -19.79
N THR A 5 -2.07 -9.68 -18.90
CA THR A 5 -0.64 -9.91 -18.69
C THR A 5 0.05 -10.37 -19.97
N VAL A 6 1.18 -9.74 -20.26
CA VAL A 6 2.09 -10.10 -21.33
C VAL A 6 3.46 -10.41 -20.74
N TRP A 7 4.02 -11.52 -21.18
CA TRP A 7 5.37 -11.94 -20.83
C TRP A 7 6.03 -12.47 -22.10
N GLU A 8 6.94 -11.68 -22.66
CA GLU A 8 7.54 -11.95 -23.96
C GLU A 8 8.83 -12.76 -23.82
N ASN A 9 9.13 -13.59 -24.83
CA ASN A 9 10.35 -14.41 -24.88
C ASN A 9 11.14 -14.09 -26.16
N GLY A 10 11.26 -12.81 -26.46
CA GLY A 10 11.85 -12.28 -27.68
C GLY A 10 10.80 -11.92 -28.72
N ARG A 11 11.07 -10.84 -29.45
CA ARG A 11 10.28 -10.45 -30.64
C ARG A 11 10.31 -11.59 -31.67
N VAL A 12 9.19 -11.81 -32.36
CA VAL A 12 9.11 -12.81 -33.43
C VAL A 12 10.18 -12.54 -34.50
N GLY A 13 11.06 -13.50 -34.75
CA GLY A 13 12.19 -13.37 -35.67
C GLY A 13 13.40 -12.62 -35.11
N GLY A 14 13.35 -12.16 -33.86
CA GLY A 14 14.46 -11.56 -33.12
C GLY A 14 15.23 -12.59 -32.27
N PRO A 15 16.36 -12.17 -31.67
CA PRO A 15 17.06 -12.99 -30.68
C PRO A 15 16.23 -13.16 -29.41
N PRO A 16 16.48 -14.22 -28.61
CA PRO A 16 15.89 -14.32 -27.27
C PRO A 16 16.34 -13.16 -26.37
N PRO A 17 15.61 -12.85 -25.28
CA PRO A 17 15.98 -11.80 -24.34
C PRO A 17 17.38 -12.03 -23.75
N ALA A 18 18.20 -10.98 -23.69
CA ALA A 18 19.57 -11.07 -23.22
C ALA A 18 19.68 -11.47 -21.73
N ASP A 19 18.67 -11.13 -20.93
CA ASP A 19 18.54 -11.48 -19.51
C ASP A 19 17.88 -12.85 -19.28
N GLY A 20 17.41 -13.51 -20.36
CA GLY A 20 16.70 -14.79 -20.29
C GLY A 20 15.29 -14.72 -19.69
N LEU A 21 14.80 -13.54 -19.31
CA LEU A 21 13.51 -13.36 -18.65
C LEU A 21 12.50 -12.67 -19.56
N GLY A 22 12.94 -11.71 -20.38
CA GLY A 22 12.06 -10.99 -21.32
C GLY A 22 11.14 -9.96 -20.66
N GLY A 23 10.54 -9.12 -21.49
CA GLY A 23 9.63 -8.07 -21.04
C GLY A 23 8.40 -8.64 -20.33
N PHE A 24 8.08 -8.05 -19.18
CA PHE A 24 6.90 -8.39 -18.40
C PHE A 24 6.02 -7.15 -18.21
N ALA A 25 4.74 -7.29 -18.50
CA ALA A 25 3.78 -6.23 -18.22
C ALA A 25 2.38 -6.76 -17.93
N TYR A 26 1.61 -5.97 -17.18
CA TYR A 26 0.21 -6.23 -16.91
C TYR A 26 -0.57 -4.92 -16.88
N LEU A 27 -1.85 -4.99 -17.22
CA LEU A 27 -2.67 -3.80 -17.39
C LEU A 27 -3.04 -3.19 -16.04
N GLU A 28 -3.18 -1.87 -16.04
CA GLU A 28 -3.85 -1.14 -14.98
C GLU A 28 -5.27 -1.66 -14.75
N SER A 29 -6.03 -1.80 -15.84
CA SER A 29 -7.33 -2.46 -15.83
C SER A 29 -7.81 -2.86 -17.23
N ALA A 30 -8.99 -3.48 -17.28
CA ALA A 30 -9.67 -3.72 -18.55
C ALA A 30 -10.25 -2.43 -19.19
N ASP A 31 -10.46 -1.39 -18.39
CA ASP A 31 -11.01 -0.10 -18.83
C ASP A 31 -9.91 0.90 -19.24
N TYR A 32 -8.74 0.79 -18.60
CA TYR A 32 -7.57 1.64 -18.82
C TYR A 32 -6.41 0.77 -19.32
N LEU A 33 -6.22 0.79 -20.64
CA LEU A 33 -5.31 -0.11 -21.35
C LEU A 33 -3.87 0.41 -21.33
N HIS A 34 -3.33 0.56 -20.13
CA HIS A 34 -1.97 1.03 -19.86
C HIS A 34 -1.18 -0.09 -19.15
N TYR A 35 -0.04 -0.45 -19.72
CA TYR A 35 0.83 -1.48 -19.17
C TYR A 35 1.70 -0.91 -18.05
N ASN A 36 1.69 -1.57 -16.90
CA ASN A 36 2.52 -1.22 -15.74
C ASN A 36 2.36 0.26 -15.33
N THR A 37 1.12 0.76 -15.28
CA THR A 37 0.83 2.11 -14.77
C THR A 37 1.47 2.28 -13.40
N PHE A 38 2.50 3.12 -13.33
CA PHE A 38 3.56 2.98 -12.35
C PHE A 38 3.20 3.63 -11.01
N ASP A 39 2.42 4.71 -11.05
CA ASP A 39 1.82 5.32 -9.87
C ASP A 39 0.82 4.38 -9.18
N VAL A 40 0.14 3.52 -9.94
CA VAL A 40 -0.76 2.48 -9.43
C VAL A 40 0.03 1.26 -8.97
N HIS A 41 1.06 0.88 -9.73
CA HIS A 41 1.96 -0.23 -9.44
C HIS A 41 2.58 -0.09 -8.05
N TYR A 42 2.94 1.12 -7.60
CA TYR A 42 3.40 1.42 -6.22
C TYR A 42 2.63 0.69 -5.11
N TYR A 43 1.30 0.59 -5.24
CA TYR A 43 0.46 -0.12 -4.27
C TYR A 43 0.45 -1.64 -4.55
N ALA A 44 0.29 -2.01 -5.82
CA ALA A 44 0.15 -3.40 -6.26
C ALA A 44 1.45 -4.22 -6.14
N SER A 45 2.60 -3.57 -6.19
CA SER A 45 3.90 -4.20 -6.39
C SER A 45 4.40 -5.01 -5.20
N PHE A 46 3.80 -4.83 -4.01
CA PHE A 46 4.02 -5.76 -2.89
C PHE A 46 3.69 -7.21 -3.25
N ALA A 47 2.69 -7.45 -4.10
CA ALA A 47 2.33 -8.80 -4.54
C ALA A 47 3.43 -9.42 -5.43
N LEU A 48 3.96 -8.66 -6.38
CA LEU A 48 5.02 -9.14 -7.28
C LEU A 48 6.35 -9.26 -6.55
N ALA A 49 6.75 -8.26 -5.76
CA ALA A 49 7.99 -8.27 -5.00
C ALA A 49 8.09 -9.48 -4.05
N GLN A 50 6.99 -9.88 -3.42
CA GLN A 50 6.97 -11.02 -2.48
C GLN A 50 6.93 -12.39 -3.19
N LEU A 51 6.24 -12.50 -4.33
CA LEU A 51 5.92 -13.80 -4.94
C LEU A 51 6.69 -14.11 -6.22
N TRP A 52 7.00 -13.07 -7.00
CA TRP A 52 7.72 -13.15 -8.26
C TRP A 52 8.77 -12.03 -8.35
N PRO A 53 9.75 -12.00 -7.44
CA PRO A 53 10.71 -10.90 -7.32
C PRO A 53 11.49 -10.64 -8.60
N GLU A 54 11.81 -11.65 -9.39
CA GLU A 54 12.54 -11.44 -10.65
C GLU A 54 11.68 -10.75 -11.74
N LEU A 55 10.35 -10.92 -11.73
CA LEU A 55 9.45 -10.18 -12.60
C LEU A 55 9.34 -8.71 -12.15
N GLU A 56 9.25 -8.48 -10.83
CA GLU A 56 9.23 -7.13 -10.25
C GLU A 56 10.50 -6.35 -10.63
N LYS A 57 11.67 -6.93 -10.36
CA LYS A 57 12.94 -6.29 -10.68
C LYS A 57 13.12 -6.07 -12.19
N ARG A 58 12.51 -6.91 -13.04
CA ARG A 58 12.52 -6.71 -14.49
C ARG A 58 11.66 -5.50 -14.88
N LEU A 59 10.45 -5.40 -14.35
CA LEU A 59 9.56 -4.25 -14.55
C LEU A 59 10.26 -2.96 -14.11
N LEU A 60 10.88 -2.95 -12.94
CA LEU A 60 11.61 -1.78 -12.45
C LEU A 60 12.77 -1.37 -13.36
N ARG A 61 13.50 -2.34 -13.94
CA ARG A 61 14.54 -2.07 -14.95
C ARG A 61 13.99 -1.48 -16.24
N ASP A 62 12.83 -1.96 -16.71
CA ASP A 62 12.19 -1.40 -17.91
C ASP A 62 11.76 0.06 -17.67
N VAL A 63 11.20 0.37 -16.49
CA VAL A 63 10.89 1.75 -16.09
C VAL A 63 12.17 2.59 -15.99
N ALA A 64 13.23 2.04 -15.39
CA ALA A 64 14.49 2.74 -15.23
C ALA A 64 15.14 3.09 -16.57
N ALA A 65 15.06 2.18 -17.55
CA ALA A 65 15.57 2.40 -18.89
C ALA A 65 14.84 3.53 -19.64
N ALA A 66 13.58 3.80 -19.31
CA ALA A 66 12.77 4.85 -19.92
C ALA A 66 12.98 6.25 -19.31
N ILE A 67 13.52 6.35 -18.10
CA ILE A 67 13.77 7.64 -17.41
C ILE A 67 14.66 8.61 -18.22
N PRO A 68 15.85 8.22 -18.71
CA PRO A 68 16.72 9.14 -19.46
C PRO A 68 16.20 9.43 -20.87
N GLN A 69 15.21 8.66 -21.35
CA GLN A 69 14.67 8.82 -22.69
C GLN A 69 13.75 10.04 -22.76
N GLY A 70 13.81 10.73 -23.91
CA GLY A 70 12.83 11.71 -24.32
C GLY A 70 12.25 11.33 -25.68
N ASP A 71 11.04 11.79 -25.96
CA ASP A 71 10.39 11.61 -27.24
C ASP A 71 9.92 12.95 -27.80
N PRO A 72 10.84 13.79 -28.30
CA PRO A 72 10.49 15.10 -28.85
C PRO A 72 9.82 15.01 -30.23
N ALA A 73 9.85 13.84 -30.88
CA ALA A 73 9.24 13.64 -32.19
C ALA A 73 7.73 13.41 -32.08
N ASN A 74 7.25 12.91 -30.95
CA ASN A 74 5.85 12.65 -30.69
C ASN A 74 5.29 13.55 -29.58
N THR A 75 4.02 13.93 -29.74
CA THR A 75 3.30 14.75 -28.78
C THR A 75 1.97 14.12 -28.45
N HIS A 76 1.49 14.30 -27.22
CA HIS A 76 0.11 14.03 -26.86
C HIS A 76 -0.73 15.29 -26.95
N GLN A 77 -1.98 15.12 -27.38
CA GLN A 77 -3.03 16.03 -26.98
C GLN A 77 -3.61 15.53 -25.66
N ILE A 78 -3.48 16.33 -24.61
CA ILE A 78 -4.00 16.05 -23.28
C ILE A 78 -5.53 16.15 -23.33
N GLN A 79 -6.22 15.08 -22.99
CA GLN A 79 -7.68 15.03 -23.12
C GLN A 79 -8.38 15.99 -22.14
N ALA A 80 -7.86 16.16 -20.92
CA ALA A 80 -8.48 17.01 -19.90
C ALA A 80 -8.42 18.51 -20.24
N THR A 81 -7.37 18.96 -20.95
CA THR A 81 -7.10 20.40 -21.19
C THR A 81 -7.07 20.79 -22.66
N GLY A 82 -6.92 19.82 -23.57
CA GLY A 82 -6.69 20.02 -25.00
C GLY A 82 -5.27 20.46 -25.37
N ALA A 83 -4.37 20.64 -24.38
CA ALA A 83 -3.00 21.08 -24.60
C ALA A 83 -2.17 20.05 -25.38
N THR A 84 -1.25 20.51 -26.20
CA THR A 84 -0.27 19.65 -26.87
C THR A 84 1.04 19.67 -26.10
N VAL A 85 1.48 18.51 -25.62
CA VAL A 85 2.69 18.35 -24.79
C VAL A 85 3.60 17.28 -25.37
N PRO A 86 4.92 17.30 -25.10
CA PRO A 86 5.82 16.20 -25.43
C PRO A 86 5.31 14.88 -24.83
N ARG A 87 5.46 13.77 -25.55
CA ARG A 87 5.02 12.47 -25.04
C ARG A 87 5.82 12.02 -23.81
N LYS A 88 7.15 12.19 -23.87
CA LYS A 88 8.08 11.81 -22.81
C LYS A 88 9.19 12.84 -22.68
N VAL A 89 9.43 13.32 -21.46
CA VAL A 89 10.52 14.23 -21.11
C VAL A 89 11.62 13.47 -20.35
N PRO A 90 12.92 13.67 -20.67
CA PRO A 90 14.02 13.07 -19.91
C PRO A 90 13.99 13.45 -18.42
N GLY A 91 14.22 12.48 -17.54
CA GLY A 91 14.20 12.64 -16.09
C GLY A 91 12.83 12.44 -15.43
N ALA A 92 11.73 12.60 -16.16
CA ALA A 92 10.41 12.17 -15.71
C ALA A 92 10.31 10.63 -15.76
N VAL A 93 9.83 10.02 -14.69
CA VAL A 93 9.42 8.60 -14.72
C VAL A 93 8.19 8.47 -15.62
N PRO A 94 8.13 7.50 -16.55
CA PRO A 94 6.94 7.31 -17.36
C PRO A 94 5.75 6.88 -16.49
N HIS A 95 4.55 7.35 -16.83
CA HIS A 95 3.31 6.89 -16.22
C HIS A 95 3.10 5.40 -16.48
N ASP A 96 3.32 4.95 -17.71
CA ASP A 96 3.12 3.57 -18.12
C ASP A 96 4.15 3.14 -19.17
N LEU A 97 4.33 1.84 -19.31
CA LEU A 97 5.21 1.22 -20.31
C LEU A 97 4.49 0.95 -21.65
N GLY A 98 3.46 1.74 -21.96
CA GLY A 98 2.74 1.71 -23.23
C GLY A 98 1.39 1.03 -23.14
N SER A 99 0.82 0.71 -24.31
CA SER A 99 -0.54 0.16 -24.43
C SER A 99 -0.56 -1.05 -25.36
N PRO A 100 -1.47 -2.03 -25.18
CA PRO A 100 -1.71 -3.07 -26.17
C PRO A 100 -2.21 -2.53 -27.52
N LEU A 101 -2.56 -1.24 -27.62
CA LEU A 101 -2.94 -0.58 -28.86
C LEU A 101 -1.76 0.06 -29.61
N GLU A 102 -0.55 0.03 -29.02
CA GLU A 102 0.69 0.62 -29.57
C GLU A 102 1.85 -0.40 -29.54
N ASP A 103 3.10 0.02 -29.30
CA ASP A 103 4.26 -0.87 -29.12
C ASP A 103 4.73 -0.81 -27.65
N PRO A 104 4.26 -1.72 -26.76
CA PRO A 104 4.69 -1.77 -25.36
C PRO A 104 6.21 -1.82 -25.21
N TRP A 105 6.71 -1.24 -24.11
CA TRP A 105 8.14 -1.03 -23.81
C TRP A 105 8.90 -0.08 -24.75
N VAL A 106 8.41 0.17 -25.96
CA VAL A 106 9.03 1.11 -26.92
C VAL A 106 8.35 2.48 -26.86
N GLN A 107 7.03 2.51 -26.93
CA GLN A 107 6.23 3.74 -26.86
C GLN A 107 5.62 3.87 -25.46
N VAL A 108 6.44 4.28 -24.49
CA VAL A 108 6.00 4.57 -23.11
C VAL A 108 5.07 5.78 -23.05
N ASN A 109 4.41 6.02 -21.91
CA ASN A 109 3.43 7.10 -21.72
C ASN A 109 2.29 7.05 -22.75
N SER A 110 1.58 5.93 -22.83
CA SER A 110 0.36 5.85 -23.64
C SER A 110 -0.81 6.62 -23.03
N PHE A 111 -0.81 6.81 -21.70
CA PHE A 111 -1.75 7.66 -21.01
C PHE A 111 -1.64 9.12 -21.45
N ASN A 112 -2.78 9.70 -21.83
CA ASN A 112 -2.88 11.08 -22.29
C ASN A 112 -4.09 11.82 -21.73
N TRP A 113 -4.68 11.35 -20.63
CA TRP A 113 -5.73 12.10 -19.95
C TRP A 113 -5.18 13.35 -19.26
N GLN A 114 -4.04 13.23 -18.57
CA GLN A 114 -3.22 14.32 -18.02
C GLN A 114 -1.79 14.27 -18.58
N ASP A 115 -1.02 15.36 -18.39
CA ASP A 115 0.43 15.37 -18.67
C ASP A 115 1.22 14.77 -17.51
N SER A 116 1.54 13.48 -17.63
CA SER A 116 2.29 12.73 -16.62
C SER A 116 3.75 13.14 -16.49
N ASN A 117 4.32 13.90 -17.44
CA ASN A 117 5.71 14.37 -17.31
C ASN A 117 5.87 15.35 -16.15
N THR A 118 4.79 15.99 -15.72
CA THR A 118 4.79 16.99 -14.64
C THR A 118 4.32 16.43 -13.30
N TRP A 119 4.04 15.12 -13.23
CA TRP A 119 3.50 14.52 -12.02
C TRP A 119 4.51 14.48 -10.86
N LYS A 120 4.02 14.76 -9.66
CA LYS A 120 4.84 14.93 -8.46
C LYS A 120 5.07 13.65 -7.67
N ASP A 121 4.40 12.54 -8.02
CA ASP A 121 4.48 11.28 -7.28
C ASP A 121 5.30 10.18 -7.96
N LEU A 122 5.29 10.09 -9.31
CA LEU A 122 5.95 9.03 -10.08
C LEU A 122 7.45 8.89 -9.75
N ASN A 123 8.17 10.00 -9.69
CA ASN A 123 9.61 10.01 -9.44
C ASN A 123 9.94 9.49 -8.02
N SER A 124 9.23 9.97 -6.99
CA SER A 124 9.38 9.45 -5.63
C SER A 124 9.02 7.97 -5.52
N LYS A 125 7.93 7.54 -6.17
CA LYS A 125 7.50 6.15 -6.19
C LYS A 125 8.52 5.21 -6.85
N PHE A 126 9.28 5.68 -7.83
CA PHE A 126 10.37 4.91 -8.43
C PHE A 126 11.47 4.64 -7.42
N VAL A 127 11.94 5.68 -6.74
CA VAL A 127 13.01 5.59 -5.73
C VAL A 127 12.59 4.69 -4.57
N LEU A 128 11.35 4.82 -4.10
CA LEU A 128 10.78 3.98 -3.05
C LEU A 128 10.69 2.51 -3.46
N GLN A 129 10.23 2.20 -4.68
CA GLN A 129 10.16 0.83 -5.18
C GLN A 129 11.56 0.21 -5.37
N LEU A 130 12.55 0.98 -5.85
CA LEU A 130 13.94 0.52 -5.90
C LEU A 130 14.48 0.15 -4.52
N TRP A 131 14.23 0.99 -3.51
CA TRP A 131 14.63 0.69 -2.15
C TRP A 131 13.94 -0.57 -1.61
N ARG A 132 12.62 -0.69 -1.78
CA ARG A 132 11.89 -1.90 -1.37
C ARG A 132 12.48 -3.15 -2.02
N ASP A 133 12.66 -3.16 -3.33
CA ASP A 133 13.12 -4.35 -4.05
C ASP A 133 14.52 -4.76 -3.61
N TYR A 134 15.39 -3.78 -3.34
CA TYR A 134 16.67 -4.03 -2.69
C TYR A 134 16.49 -4.64 -1.30
N THR A 135 15.68 -4.03 -0.42
CA THR A 135 15.51 -4.54 0.95
C THR A 135 14.91 -5.94 1.01
N PHE A 136 14.04 -6.29 0.07
CA PHE A 136 13.38 -7.60 0.02
C PHE A 136 14.30 -8.69 -0.53
N SER A 137 15.21 -8.34 -1.45
CA SER A 137 16.02 -9.32 -2.18
C SER A 137 17.52 -9.33 -1.82
N GLY A 138 18.03 -8.25 -1.23
CA GLY A 138 19.46 -8.03 -1.01
C GLY A 138 20.27 -7.79 -2.30
N ASP A 139 19.61 -7.53 -3.43
CA ASP A 139 20.23 -7.43 -4.75
C ASP A 139 21.00 -6.11 -4.93
N LEU A 140 22.29 -6.13 -4.54
CA LEU A 140 23.20 -4.99 -4.68
C LEU A 140 23.46 -4.60 -6.14
N THR A 141 23.30 -5.53 -7.09
CA THR A 141 23.52 -5.25 -8.51
C THR A 141 22.36 -4.39 -9.03
N LEU A 142 21.12 -4.77 -8.74
CA LEU A 142 19.94 -3.96 -9.05
C LEU A 142 20.09 -2.53 -8.53
N LEU A 143 20.43 -2.37 -7.25
CA LEU A 143 20.58 -1.06 -6.62
C LEU A 143 21.65 -0.22 -7.31
N ARG A 144 22.82 -0.79 -7.58
CA ARG A 144 23.93 -0.08 -8.24
C ARG A 144 23.62 0.29 -9.68
N ASP A 145 23.00 -0.62 -10.42
CA ASP A 145 22.66 -0.40 -11.84
C ASP A 145 21.58 0.67 -11.99
N LEU A 146 20.63 0.75 -11.05
CA LEU A 146 19.51 1.69 -11.10
C LEU A 146 19.74 2.98 -10.31
N TRP A 147 20.84 3.09 -9.56
CA TRP A 147 21.21 4.32 -8.84
C TRP A 147 21.24 5.57 -9.73
N PRO A 148 21.85 5.56 -10.94
CA PRO A 148 21.87 6.75 -11.80
C PRO A 148 20.46 7.24 -12.19
N ALA A 149 19.52 6.31 -12.39
CA ALA A 149 18.13 6.64 -12.69
C ALA A 149 17.44 7.27 -11.47
N ALA A 150 17.66 6.74 -10.27
CA ALA A 150 17.13 7.31 -9.03
C ALA A 150 17.62 8.76 -8.83
N VAL A 151 18.93 9.00 -9.00
CA VAL A 151 19.52 10.35 -8.94
C VAL A 151 18.86 11.29 -9.96
N GLN A 152 18.74 10.86 -11.22
CA GLN A 152 18.15 11.68 -12.27
C GLN A 152 16.69 12.05 -11.96
N THR A 153 15.91 11.11 -11.41
CA THR A 153 14.50 11.37 -11.07
C THR A 153 14.34 12.31 -9.88
N LEU A 154 15.20 12.22 -8.87
CA LEU A 154 15.17 13.13 -7.72
C LEU A 154 15.59 14.54 -8.14
N ASP A 155 16.66 14.66 -8.93
CA ASP A 155 17.10 15.94 -9.51
C ASP A 155 15.99 16.56 -10.39
N TYR A 156 15.24 15.75 -11.13
CA TYR A 156 14.09 16.21 -11.93
C TYR A 156 12.95 16.72 -11.03
N LEU A 157 12.55 15.93 -10.03
CA LEU A 157 11.44 16.27 -9.15
C LEU A 157 11.75 17.49 -8.25
N HIS A 158 13.01 17.66 -7.83
CA HIS A 158 13.45 18.83 -7.07
C HIS A 158 13.28 20.15 -7.83
N GLN A 159 13.24 20.15 -9.17
CA GLN A 159 12.98 21.38 -9.95
C GLN A 159 11.59 21.97 -9.71
N PHE A 160 10.68 21.18 -9.13
CA PHE A 160 9.36 21.61 -8.73
C PHE A 160 9.30 22.13 -7.29
N ASP A 161 10.40 22.20 -6.55
CA ASP A 161 10.53 23.01 -5.33
C ASP A 161 10.91 24.43 -5.75
N ARG A 162 9.92 25.31 -5.85
CA ARG A 162 10.06 26.66 -6.41
C ARG A 162 10.20 27.71 -5.34
N ASP A 163 9.76 27.43 -4.11
CA ASP A 163 9.94 28.33 -2.96
C ASP A 163 11.22 28.03 -2.14
N GLY A 164 11.88 26.91 -2.41
CA GLY A 164 13.18 26.52 -1.84
C GLY A 164 13.07 25.99 -0.41
N ASP A 165 11.89 25.52 0.00
CA ASP A 165 11.65 24.97 1.34
C ASP A 165 11.98 23.47 1.47
N GLY A 166 12.37 22.82 0.38
CA GLY A 166 12.67 21.39 0.34
C GLY A 166 11.49 20.50 -0.05
N LEU A 167 10.34 21.05 -0.46
CA LEU A 167 9.16 20.30 -0.91
C LEU A 167 8.72 20.67 -2.34
N PRO A 168 8.57 19.68 -3.24
CA PRO A 168 7.97 19.91 -4.56
C PRO A 168 6.52 20.42 -4.45
N GLU A 169 6.16 21.47 -5.19
CA GLU A 169 4.81 22.01 -5.19
C GLU A 169 3.94 21.52 -6.34
N HIS A 170 2.70 21.15 -6.00
CA HIS A 170 1.64 20.88 -6.96
C HIS A 170 1.13 22.15 -7.63
N ASP A 171 0.78 22.04 -8.91
CA ASP A 171 0.54 23.18 -9.81
C ASP A 171 -0.91 23.70 -9.81
N GLY A 172 -1.76 23.25 -8.88
CA GLY A 172 -3.20 23.56 -8.92
C GLY A 172 -3.90 22.86 -10.09
N ILE A 173 -3.30 21.78 -10.60
CA ILE A 173 -3.85 20.83 -11.57
C ILE A 173 -3.66 19.41 -11.03
N PRO A 174 -4.39 18.40 -11.55
CA PRO A 174 -4.13 17.02 -11.18
C PRO A 174 -2.80 16.53 -11.80
N ASP A 175 -1.76 16.52 -10.98
CA ASP A 175 -0.39 16.16 -11.33
C ASP A 175 0.12 15.01 -10.45
N GLN A 176 -0.74 14.02 -10.21
CA GLN A 176 -0.45 12.78 -9.46
C GLN A 176 -1.59 11.75 -9.67
N THR A 177 -1.45 10.53 -9.12
CA THR A 177 -2.37 9.38 -9.30
C THR A 177 -3.87 9.69 -9.14
N TYR A 178 -4.25 10.59 -8.24
CA TYR A 178 -5.59 11.18 -8.11
C TYR A 178 -5.77 12.25 -9.19
N ASP A 179 -5.79 11.80 -10.45
CA ASP A 179 -5.71 12.57 -11.70
C ASP A 179 -6.91 13.48 -12.01
N THR A 180 -7.86 13.60 -11.09
CA THR A 180 -8.94 14.61 -11.12
C THR A 180 -9.15 15.29 -9.77
N TRP A 181 -8.33 14.99 -8.76
CA TRP A 181 -8.34 15.65 -7.46
C TRP A 181 -7.14 16.60 -7.34
N THR A 182 -7.41 17.88 -7.59
CA THR A 182 -6.40 18.92 -7.66
C THR A 182 -5.74 19.17 -6.30
N MET A 183 -4.41 19.14 -6.29
CA MET A 183 -3.55 19.62 -5.19
C MET A 183 -2.88 20.94 -5.57
N SER A 184 -2.56 21.79 -4.60
CA SER A 184 -1.82 23.04 -4.82
C SER A 184 -0.81 23.31 -3.70
N GLY A 185 0.40 23.72 -4.07
CA GLY A 185 1.49 23.85 -3.10
C GLY A 185 2.02 22.49 -2.66
N PRO A 186 2.76 22.41 -1.54
CA PRO A 186 3.13 21.11 -0.96
C PRO A 186 1.88 20.36 -0.51
N SER A 187 1.77 19.07 -0.81
CA SER A 187 0.67 18.21 -0.36
C SER A 187 1.15 17.19 0.66
N ALA A 188 0.25 16.68 1.51
CA ALA A 188 0.62 15.60 2.44
C ALA A 188 1.03 14.33 1.68
N TYR A 189 0.27 13.97 0.65
CA TYR A 189 0.55 12.81 -0.18
C TYR A 189 1.89 12.93 -0.93
N GLY A 190 2.05 13.96 -1.77
CA GLY A 190 3.27 14.17 -2.56
C GLY A 190 4.49 14.48 -1.68
N GLY A 191 4.32 15.31 -0.65
CA GLY A 191 5.38 15.64 0.30
C GLY A 191 5.85 14.42 1.10
N SER A 192 4.95 13.58 1.59
CA SER A 192 5.36 12.37 2.32
C SER A 192 6.13 11.40 1.43
N LEU A 193 5.70 11.21 0.18
CA LEU A 193 6.40 10.40 -0.81
C LEU A 193 7.80 10.95 -1.11
N TRP A 194 7.92 12.27 -1.27
CA TRP A 194 9.19 12.95 -1.47
C TRP A 194 10.17 12.74 -0.32
N LEU A 195 9.74 13.00 0.92
CA LEU A 195 10.60 12.83 2.10
C LEU A 195 11.05 11.38 2.27
N ALA A 196 10.15 10.41 2.06
CA ALA A 196 10.50 9.00 2.15
C ALA A 196 11.46 8.58 1.02
N ALA A 197 11.30 9.14 -0.18
CA ALA A 197 12.23 8.90 -1.29
C ALA A 197 13.63 9.47 -1.02
N LEU A 198 13.72 10.64 -0.37
CA LEU A 198 15.01 11.19 0.06
C LEU A 198 15.69 10.32 1.11
N GLU A 199 14.96 9.86 2.12
CA GLU A 199 15.47 8.89 3.11
C GLU A 199 15.98 7.61 2.43
N ALA A 200 15.19 7.05 1.51
CA ALA A 200 15.58 5.90 0.71
C ALA A 200 16.88 6.16 -0.07
N ALA A 201 16.98 7.32 -0.72
CA ALA A 201 18.14 7.70 -1.52
C ALA A 201 19.39 7.93 -0.68
N ILE A 202 19.26 8.44 0.55
CA ILE A 202 20.38 8.56 1.50
C ILE A 202 20.93 7.17 1.84
N ARG A 203 20.06 6.21 2.17
CA ARG A 203 20.47 4.82 2.46
C ARG A 203 21.09 4.13 1.25
N MET A 204 20.52 4.32 0.07
CA MET A 204 21.11 3.81 -1.17
C MET A 204 22.48 4.46 -1.45
N GLY A 205 22.60 5.77 -1.22
CA GLY A 205 23.83 6.54 -1.31
C GLY A 205 24.95 5.98 -0.44
N GLU A 206 24.63 5.61 0.81
CA GLU A 206 25.56 4.96 1.74
C GLU A 206 26.09 3.62 1.18
N ILE A 207 25.23 2.85 0.51
CA ILE A 207 25.57 1.54 -0.08
C ILE A 207 26.43 1.68 -1.33
N VAL A 208 26.15 2.66 -2.19
CA VAL A 208 26.92 2.91 -3.42
C VAL A 208 28.20 3.72 -3.18
N GLY A 209 28.28 4.44 -2.06
CA GLY A 209 29.42 5.29 -1.69
C GLY A 209 29.39 6.70 -2.28
N ASP A 210 28.20 7.23 -2.60
CA ASP A 210 28.01 8.55 -3.22
C ASP A 210 27.83 9.65 -2.16
N THR A 211 28.93 10.07 -1.53
CA THR A 211 28.89 11.01 -0.40
C THR A 211 28.41 12.41 -0.78
N GLU A 212 28.55 12.81 -2.05
CA GLU A 212 28.06 14.09 -2.55
C GLU A 212 26.54 14.10 -2.56
N ARG A 213 25.91 13.07 -3.14
CA ARG A 213 24.45 12.96 -3.19
C ARG A 213 23.83 12.75 -1.82
N ILE A 214 24.47 12.01 -0.92
CA ILE A 214 24.02 11.90 0.48
C ILE A 214 23.90 13.28 1.13
N ALA A 215 24.94 14.12 1.02
CA ALA A 215 24.92 15.45 1.64
C ALA A 215 23.84 16.36 1.04
N GLN A 216 23.63 16.27 -0.28
CA GLN A 216 22.56 17.00 -0.97
C GLN A 216 21.18 16.57 -0.49
N TYR A 217 20.90 15.27 -0.50
CA TYR A 217 19.60 14.73 -0.12
C TYR A 217 19.30 14.94 1.36
N GLN A 218 20.30 14.89 2.24
CA GLN A 218 20.13 15.26 3.64
C GLN A 218 19.69 16.72 3.79
N GLY A 219 20.29 17.64 3.03
CA GLY A 219 19.90 19.06 3.06
C GLY A 219 18.45 19.29 2.60
N TRP A 220 18.03 18.59 1.54
CA TRP A 220 16.63 18.63 1.07
C TRP A 220 15.67 17.99 2.07
N LEU A 221 16.06 16.88 2.70
CA LEU A 221 15.24 16.19 3.68
C LEU A 221 15.04 17.04 4.94
N ASP A 222 16.11 17.62 5.48
CA ASP A 222 16.06 18.44 6.71
C ASP A 222 15.13 19.66 6.54
N SER A 223 15.25 20.34 5.40
CA SER A 223 14.39 21.49 5.05
C SER A 223 12.95 21.06 4.78
N GLY A 224 12.78 20.01 3.96
CA GLY A 224 11.48 19.48 3.59
C GLY A 224 10.69 18.94 4.80
N GLN A 225 11.32 18.25 5.75
CA GLN A 225 10.67 17.79 6.98
C GLN A 225 10.17 18.97 7.82
N ALA A 226 11.00 20.00 8.00
CA ALA A 226 10.60 21.20 8.73
C ALA A 226 9.44 21.94 8.04
N ALA A 227 9.48 22.04 6.71
CA ALA A 227 8.40 22.62 5.92
C ALA A 227 7.11 21.79 6.00
N PHE A 228 7.21 20.46 5.90
CA PHE A 228 6.07 19.55 5.92
C PHE A 228 5.31 19.65 7.24
N GLU A 229 6.03 19.58 8.36
CA GLU A 229 5.47 19.77 9.70
C GLU A 229 4.81 21.15 9.84
N SER A 230 5.55 22.22 9.53
CA SER A 230 5.05 23.59 9.76
C SER A 230 3.88 23.99 8.86
N LYS A 231 3.87 23.53 7.60
CA LYS A 231 2.84 23.89 6.62
C LYS A 231 1.60 23.02 6.75
N LEU A 232 1.73 21.72 7.05
CA LEU A 232 0.63 20.76 6.89
C LEU A 232 0.07 20.21 8.20
N TRP A 233 0.87 20.09 9.27
CA TRP A 233 0.37 19.51 10.52
C TRP A 233 -0.70 20.39 11.18
N THR A 234 -1.83 19.80 11.56
CA THR A 234 -2.96 20.51 12.20
C THR A 234 -3.01 20.34 13.73
N GLY A 235 -2.12 19.51 14.28
CA GLY A 235 -2.25 18.99 15.64
C GLY A 235 -3.02 17.67 15.74
N GLN A 236 -3.65 17.18 14.66
CA GLN A 236 -4.40 15.92 14.63
C GLN A 236 -4.12 15.08 13.37
N TYR A 237 -4.00 15.74 12.21
CA TYR A 237 -3.71 15.12 10.92
C TYR A 237 -2.93 16.13 10.04
N TYR A 238 -2.42 15.68 8.89
CA TYR A 238 -1.82 16.56 7.90
C TYR A 238 -2.86 17.02 6.89
N LYS A 239 -2.93 18.33 6.67
CA LYS A 239 -3.79 18.95 5.63
C LYS A 239 -3.55 18.30 4.28
N PHE A 240 -4.62 18.14 3.49
CA PHE A 240 -4.53 17.63 2.12
C PHE A 240 -3.44 18.36 1.31
N ASP A 241 -3.42 19.69 1.36
CA ASP A 241 -2.34 20.49 0.80
C ASP A 241 -2.12 21.84 1.49
N GLY A 242 -1.04 22.52 1.10
CA GLY A 242 -0.65 23.86 1.54
C GLY A 242 -1.33 24.99 0.76
N GLY A 243 -2.32 24.66 -0.08
CA GLY A 243 -3.07 25.62 -0.86
C GLY A 243 -4.01 26.48 -0.02
N SER A 244 -4.78 27.34 -0.71
CA SER A 244 -5.79 28.22 -0.11
C SER A 244 -7.22 27.80 -0.43
N SER A 245 -7.40 26.61 -1.00
CA SER A 245 -8.73 26.08 -1.32
C SER A 245 -9.51 25.85 -0.02
N PRO A 246 -10.84 26.04 -0.01
CA PRO A 246 -11.69 25.60 1.10
C PRO A 246 -11.58 24.10 1.41
N HIS A 247 -10.94 23.31 0.55
CA HIS A 247 -10.72 21.87 0.70
C HIS A 247 -9.29 21.48 1.10
N SER A 248 -8.38 22.45 1.24
CA SER A 248 -6.96 22.21 1.58
C SER A 248 -6.78 21.54 2.95
N ASP A 249 -7.75 21.68 3.86
CA ASP A 249 -7.80 21.01 5.16
C ASP A 249 -8.57 19.68 5.16
N SER A 250 -8.85 19.09 3.99
CA SER A 250 -9.45 17.75 3.93
C SER A 250 -8.53 16.70 4.56
N ILE A 251 -9.13 15.75 5.25
CA ILE A 251 -8.46 14.57 5.80
C ILE A 251 -8.39 13.54 4.67
N MET A 252 -7.18 13.36 4.13
CA MET A 252 -6.94 12.40 3.07
C MET A 252 -6.59 11.03 3.66
N ALA A 253 -7.20 9.96 3.14
CA ALA A 253 -6.92 8.59 3.56
C ALA A 253 -5.47 8.16 3.32
N ASP A 254 -4.82 8.78 2.35
CA ASP A 254 -3.45 8.48 1.87
C ASP A 254 -2.45 9.59 2.21
N GLN A 255 -2.77 10.46 3.18
CA GLN A 255 -1.95 11.64 3.53
C GLN A 255 -0.50 11.30 3.94
N LEU A 256 -0.24 10.08 4.40
CA LEU A 256 1.08 9.63 4.84
C LEU A 256 1.54 8.40 4.04
N ALA A 257 1.24 8.36 2.74
CA ALA A 257 1.64 7.28 1.82
C ALA A 257 3.14 6.99 1.86
N GLY A 258 4.00 8.01 1.96
CA GLY A 258 5.44 7.84 2.09
C GLY A 258 5.88 7.26 3.43
N GLN A 259 5.23 7.64 4.54
CA GLN A 259 5.53 7.08 5.86
C GLN A 259 5.15 5.60 5.94
N TRP A 260 3.99 5.20 5.37
CA TRP A 260 3.63 3.78 5.22
C TRP A 260 4.73 2.98 4.54
N TYR A 261 5.29 3.51 3.46
CA TYR A 261 6.35 2.84 2.70
C TYR A 261 7.68 2.83 3.44
N ALA A 262 8.00 3.91 4.16
CA ALA A 262 9.16 3.99 5.04
C ALA A 262 9.12 2.89 6.11
N ASP A 263 7.99 2.76 6.80
CA ASP A 263 7.76 1.71 7.80
C ASP A 263 7.84 0.31 7.17
N ALA A 264 7.29 0.13 5.96
CA ALA A 264 7.32 -1.15 5.26
C ALA A 264 8.74 -1.58 4.86
N THR A 265 9.67 -0.65 4.72
CA THR A 265 11.01 -0.93 4.20
C THR A 265 12.12 -0.63 5.20
N GLY A 266 11.76 -0.34 6.45
CA GLY A 266 12.71 -0.09 7.54
C GLY A 266 13.48 1.23 7.42
N LEU A 267 12.93 2.22 6.73
CA LEU A 267 13.49 3.57 6.70
C LEU A 267 13.22 4.31 8.01
N PRO A 268 14.02 5.33 8.35
CA PRO A 268 13.70 6.25 9.43
C PRO A 268 12.33 6.92 9.22
N PRO A 269 11.65 7.31 10.32
CA PRO A 269 10.39 8.03 10.21
C PRO A 269 10.61 9.41 9.59
N ILE A 270 9.74 9.77 8.64
CA ILE A 270 9.79 11.06 7.94
C ILE A 270 9.07 12.18 8.70
N VAL A 271 8.22 11.81 9.66
CA VAL A 271 7.49 12.70 10.56
C VAL A 271 7.56 12.16 12.00
N PRO A 272 7.27 12.97 13.04
CA PRO A 272 7.24 12.47 14.41
C PRO A 272 6.29 11.25 14.57
N PRO A 273 6.73 10.13 15.19
CA PRO A 273 5.91 8.91 15.30
C PRO A 273 4.53 9.14 15.93
N GLU A 274 4.45 10.03 16.92
CA GLU A 274 3.20 10.41 17.57
C GLU A 274 2.21 11.12 16.61
N HIS A 275 2.72 11.85 15.61
CA HIS A 275 1.89 12.48 14.59
C HIS A 275 1.36 11.43 13.60
N THR A 276 2.17 10.43 13.23
CA THR A 276 1.72 9.29 12.42
C THR A 276 0.57 8.55 13.09
N GLU A 277 0.73 8.18 14.36
CA GLU A 277 -0.34 7.49 15.11
C GLU A 277 -1.62 8.34 15.20
N THR A 278 -1.48 9.64 15.48
CA THR A 278 -2.62 10.55 15.62
C THR A 278 -3.34 10.75 14.28
N ALA A 279 -2.60 10.86 13.18
CA ALA A 279 -3.15 10.95 11.84
C ALA A 279 -3.89 9.66 11.45
N LEU A 280 -3.31 8.48 11.68
CA LEU A 280 -3.96 7.19 11.40
C LEU A 280 -5.26 7.00 12.20
N LYS A 281 -5.26 7.36 13.49
CA LYS A 281 -6.47 7.37 14.33
C LYS A 281 -7.52 8.32 13.77
N THR A 282 -7.12 9.52 13.35
CA THR A 282 -8.01 10.50 12.72
C THR A 282 -8.62 9.95 11.43
N ILE A 283 -7.83 9.36 10.53
CA ILE A 283 -8.31 8.75 9.28
C ILE A 283 -9.30 7.62 9.59
N TYR A 284 -9.01 6.76 10.57
CA TYR A 284 -9.94 5.71 10.97
C TYR A 284 -11.26 6.28 11.47
N ASP A 285 -11.22 7.26 12.38
CA ASP A 285 -12.41 7.85 12.98
C ASP A 285 -13.27 8.63 11.98
N PHE A 286 -12.65 9.20 10.95
CA PHE A 286 -13.31 10.00 9.92
C PHE A 286 -13.57 9.16 8.67
N ASN A 287 -12.54 8.97 7.85
CA ASN A 287 -12.62 8.37 6.52
C ASN A 287 -13.16 6.94 6.51
N VAL A 288 -13.01 6.18 7.61
CA VAL A 288 -13.56 4.83 7.75
C VAL A 288 -14.88 4.87 8.53
N ARG A 289 -14.83 5.16 9.84
CA ARG A 289 -15.97 4.97 10.74
C ARG A 289 -17.19 5.83 10.38
N ARG A 290 -16.99 7.06 9.89
CA ARG A 290 -18.11 7.95 9.49
C ARG A 290 -18.57 7.71 8.06
N PHE A 291 -17.82 6.96 7.27
CA PHE A 291 -18.23 6.58 5.92
C PHE A 291 -18.96 5.24 5.93
N ALA A 292 -20.29 5.29 5.76
CA ALA A 292 -21.15 4.10 5.73
C ALA A 292 -20.91 3.15 6.93
N ASP A 293 -20.80 3.73 8.13
CA ASP A 293 -20.53 3.04 9.41
C ASP A 293 -19.26 2.17 9.41
N GLY A 294 -18.28 2.50 8.56
CA GLY A 294 -17.05 1.73 8.35
C GLY A 294 -17.24 0.44 7.55
N GLY A 295 -18.40 0.23 6.94
CA GLY A 295 -18.72 -1.01 6.23
C GLY A 295 -18.19 -1.11 4.80
N LEU A 296 -17.56 -0.04 4.30
CA LEU A 296 -17.14 0.10 2.89
C LEU A 296 -15.64 0.44 2.72
N GLY A 297 -14.83 0.50 3.76
CA GLY A 297 -13.42 0.90 3.65
C GLY A 297 -13.21 2.39 3.90
N ALA A 298 -12.11 2.96 3.41
CA ALA A 298 -11.76 4.37 3.66
C ALA A 298 -12.13 5.25 2.46
N VAL A 299 -13.02 6.22 2.64
CA VAL A 299 -13.26 7.24 1.59
C VAL A 299 -12.05 8.15 1.49
N ASN A 300 -11.66 8.50 0.26
CA ASN A 300 -10.42 9.21 -0.03
C ASN A 300 -10.33 10.56 0.70
N GLY A 301 -11.40 11.37 0.70
CA GLY A 301 -11.44 12.68 1.34
C GLY A 301 -12.63 12.84 2.30
N MET A 302 -12.33 13.28 3.52
CA MET A 302 -13.34 13.70 4.48
C MET A 302 -13.02 15.11 5.01
N ARG A 303 -14.02 15.95 5.16
CA ARG A 303 -13.89 17.29 5.74
C ARG A 303 -13.76 17.20 7.26
N PRO A 304 -13.15 18.20 7.92
CA PRO A 304 -12.98 18.19 9.38
C PRO A 304 -14.29 18.22 10.18
N ASP A 305 -15.41 18.59 9.55
CA ASP A 305 -16.76 18.51 10.13
C ASP A 305 -17.38 17.10 10.04
N GLY A 306 -16.68 16.13 9.43
CA GLY A 306 -17.12 14.76 9.24
C GLY A 306 -17.95 14.50 7.99
N THR A 307 -18.16 15.50 7.12
CA THR A 307 -18.81 15.31 5.82
C THR A 307 -17.83 14.81 4.76
N VAL A 308 -18.29 14.03 3.78
CA VAL A 308 -17.43 13.58 2.67
C VAL A 308 -16.99 14.80 1.85
N ASP A 309 -15.72 14.85 1.46
CA ASP A 309 -15.22 15.90 0.57
C ASP A 309 -15.79 15.71 -0.84
N THR A 310 -16.48 16.72 -1.36
CA THR A 310 -17.11 16.71 -2.68
C THR A 310 -16.37 17.57 -3.72
N SER A 311 -15.13 17.98 -3.44
CA SER A 311 -14.31 18.79 -4.37
C SER A 311 -13.95 18.05 -5.66
N SER A 312 -13.91 16.72 -5.63
CA SER A 312 -13.68 15.88 -6.80
C SER A 312 -14.59 14.65 -6.79
N ASN A 313 -14.68 13.97 -7.93
CA ASN A 313 -15.26 12.62 -7.98
C ASN A 313 -14.40 11.65 -7.16
N GLN A 314 -13.07 11.80 -7.20
CA GLN A 314 -12.13 10.92 -6.52
C GLN A 314 -12.13 11.12 -5.00
N SER A 315 -12.36 12.34 -4.51
CA SER A 315 -12.45 12.60 -3.07
C SER A 315 -13.62 11.86 -2.40
N GLN A 316 -14.67 11.55 -3.18
CA GLN A 316 -15.89 10.85 -2.73
C GLN A 316 -15.80 9.32 -2.89
N GLU A 317 -14.73 8.80 -3.47
CA GLU A 317 -14.54 7.38 -3.72
C GLU A 317 -13.79 6.70 -2.57
N VAL A 318 -14.06 5.42 -2.37
CA VAL A 318 -13.14 4.51 -1.70
C VAL A 318 -12.28 3.89 -2.79
N TRP A 319 -10.96 4.07 -2.71
CA TRP A 319 -10.04 3.31 -3.55
C TRP A 319 -9.61 2.04 -2.83
N THR A 320 -9.83 0.89 -3.47
CA THR A 320 -9.63 -0.41 -2.81
C THR A 320 -8.17 -0.64 -2.46
N GLY A 321 -7.27 -0.28 -3.36
CA GLY A 321 -5.84 -0.45 -3.16
C GLY A 321 -5.26 0.48 -2.09
N VAL A 322 -5.74 1.73 -2.04
CA VAL A 322 -5.39 2.70 -1.00
C VAL A 322 -5.88 2.23 0.36
N THR A 323 -7.12 1.73 0.45
CA THR A 323 -7.68 1.22 1.71
C THR A 323 -6.88 0.02 2.25
N TYR A 324 -6.43 -0.89 1.39
CA TYR A 324 -5.59 -2.00 1.82
C TYR A 324 -4.18 -1.56 2.25
N ALA A 325 -3.59 -0.58 1.57
CA ALA A 325 -2.32 0.02 1.98
C ALA A 325 -2.45 0.75 3.34
N LEU A 326 -3.52 1.52 3.53
CA LEU A 326 -3.84 2.16 4.81
C LEU A 326 -4.04 1.11 5.93
N ALA A 327 -4.74 0.01 5.64
CA ALA A 327 -4.88 -1.08 6.59
C ALA A 327 -3.52 -1.71 6.96
N ALA A 328 -2.61 -1.88 5.99
CA ALA A 328 -1.25 -2.33 6.27
C ALA A 328 -0.48 -1.33 7.16
N SER A 329 -0.62 -0.03 6.90
CA SER A 329 -0.04 1.03 7.74
C SER A 329 -0.58 1.00 9.17
N MET A 330 -1.90 0.90 9.35
CA MET A 330 -2.50 0.72 10.68
C MET A 330 -1.94 -0.50 11.41
N LEU A 331 -1.77 -1.63 10.70
CA LEU A 331 -1.19 -2.84 11.28
C LEU A 331 0.27 -2.65 11.71
N GLN A 332 1.09 -1.95 10.92
CA GLN A 332 2.48 -1.62 11.28
C GLN A 332 2.56 -0.81 12.58
N HIS A 333 1.60 0.09 12.79
CA HIS A 333 1.50 0.92 14.00
C HIS A 333 0.71 0.26 15.14
N GLY A 334 0.45 -1.04 15.08
CA GLY A 334 -0.22 -1.79 16.14
C GLY A 334 -1.72 -1.54 16.29
N MET A 335 -2.34 -0.80 15.36
CA MET A 335 -3.79 -0.57 15.29
C MET A 335 -4.49 -1.77 14.65
N ILE A 336 -4.48 -2.90 15.37
CA ILE A 336 -4.84 -4.21 14.82
C ILE A 336 -6.32 -4.30 14.45
N GLU A 337 -7.21 -3.85 15.32
CA GLU A 337 -8.65 -3.92 15.07
C GLU A 337 -9.05 -2.96 13.95
N GLU A 338 -8.49 -1.75 13.97
CA GLU A 338 -8.72 -0.70 12.99
C GLU A 338 -8.23 -1.11 11.60
N GLY A 339 -7.03 -1.68 11.50
CA GLY A 339 -6.46 -2.17 10.25
C GLY A 339 -7.33 -3.27 9.62
N TRP A 340 -7.73 -4.27 10.41
CA TRP A 340 -8.61 -5.33 9.91
C TRP A 340 -10.02 -4.84 9.57
N TRP A 341 -10.59 -3.92 10.36
CA TRP A 341 -11.90 -3.35 10.06
C TRP A 341 -11.89 -2.54 8.76
N THR A 342 -10.84 -1.74 8.56
CA THR A 342 -10.61 -0.95 7.35
C THR A 342 -10.50 -1.86 6.11
N ALA A 343 -9.68 -2.92 6.19
CA ALA A 343 -9.56 -3.92 5.11
C ALA A 343 -10.86 -4.71 4.88
N TRP A 344 -11.61 -5.00 5.95
CA TRP A 344 -12.86 -5.75 5.87
C TRP A 344 -13.92 -5.02 5.05
N GLY A 345 -13.96 -3.68 5.09
CA GLY A 345 -14.88 -2.91 4.27
C GLY A 345 -14.72 -3.18 2.77
N VAL A 346 -13.48 -3.26 2.28
CA VAL A 346 -13.19 -3.62 0.88
C VAL A 346 -13.53 -5.09 0.60
N PHE A 347 -13.23 -5.99 1.52
CA PHE A 347 -13.63 -7.40 1.41
C PHE A 347 -15.15 -7.53 1.29
N ASN A 348 -15.90 -6.80 2.12
CA ASN A 348 -17.36 -6.81 2.14
C ASN A 348 -17.93 -6.33 0.80
N VAL A 349 -17.43 -5.22 0.26
CA VAL A 349 -17.86 -4.73 -1.06
C VAL A 349 -17.49 -5.73 -2.16
N THR A 350 -16.30 -6.32 -2.10
CA THR A 350 -15.83 -7.24 -3.15
C THR A 350 -16.61 -8.55 -3.16
N TYR A 351 -16.65 -9.25 -2.02
CA TYR A 351 -17.17 -10.62 -1.94
C TYR A 351 -18.64 -10.70 -1.56
N ASN A 352 -19.17 -9.71 -0.81
CA ASN A 352 -20.61 -9.65 -0.52
C ASN A 352 -21.36 -8.65 -1.42
N GLY A 353 -20.64 -7.78 -2.14
CA GLY A 353 -21.21 -6.80 -3.08
C GLY A 353 -21.11 -7.18 -4.57
N GLY A 354 -20.54 -8.35 -4.90
CA GLY A 354 -20.60 -8.92 -6.26
C GLY A 354 -19.46 -8.49 -7.21
N PHE A 355 -18.31 -8.08 -6.68
CA PHE A 355 -17.11 -7.76 -7.46
C PHE A 355 -16.02 -8.85 -7.39
N TRP A 356 -16.36 -10.05 -6.93
CA TRP A 356 -15.44 -11.19 -6.92
C TRP A 356 -14.79 -11.40 -8.30
N PHE A 357 -13.47 -11.61 -8.32
CA PHE A 357 -12.65 -11.78 -9.54
C PHE A 357 -12.65 -10.58 -10.50
N ARG A 358 -13.14 -9.41 -10.08
CA ARG A 358 -13.14 -8.17 -10.87
C ARG A 358 -13.06 -6.93 -9.98
N THR A 359 -12.35 -7.04 -8.85
CA THR A 359 -12.21 -5.98 -7.86
C THR A 359 -11.90 -4.65 -8.55
N PRO A 360 -12.71 -3.60 -8.34
CA PRO A 360 -12.56 -2.35 -9.05
C PRO A 360 -11.45 -1.49 -8.42
N GLU A 361 -11.05 -0.41 -9.09
CA GLU A 361 -10.28 0.66 -8.48
C GLU A 361 -11.06 1.28 -7.33
N ALA A 362 -12.29 1.69 -7.64
CA ALA A 362 -13.05 2.59 -6.80
C ALA A 362 -14.54 2.25 -6.74
N TYR A 363 -15.18 2.68 -5.66
CA TYR A 363 -16.63 2.77 -5.54
C TYR A 363 -17.05 3.88 -4.59
N ARG A 364 -18.34 4.23 -4.64
CA ARG A 364 -18.95 5.25 -3.76
C ARG A 364 -19.87 4.61 -2.71
N SER A 365 -20.50 5.45 -1.88
CA SER A 365 -21.42 5.01 -0.82
C SER A 365 -22.64 4.23 -1.35
N ASP A 366 -23.07 4.51 -2.57
CA ASP A 366 -24.15 3.78 -3.27
C ASP A 366 -23.67 2.47 -3.95
N ARG A 367 -22.38 2.14 -3.81
CA ARG A 367 -21.70 0.98 -4.41
C ARG A 367 -21.66 1.00 -5.95
N SER A 368 -21.94 2.13 -6.58
CA SER A 368 -21.49 2.36 -7.96
C SER A 368 -19.96 2.30 -8.00
N TYR A 369 -19.40 1.65 -9.03
CA TYR A 369 -17.97 1.39 -9.13
C TYR A 369 -17.37 2.05 -10.37
N ARG A 370 -16.05 2.23 -10.35
CA ARG A 370 -15.24 2.70 -11.48
C ARG A 370 -14.06 1.74 -11.69
N ALA A 371 -13.79 1.44 -12.96
CA ALA A 371 -12.69 0.61 -13.45
C ALA A 371 -12.62 -0.79 -12.82
N GLY A 372 -13.19 -1.80 -13.49
CA GLY A 372 -13.17 -3.18 -13.02
C GLY A 372 -11.86 -3.90 -13.36
N LEU A 373 -11.61 -5.06 -12.75
CA LEU A 373 -10.38 -5.86 -13.01
C LEU A 373 -9.11 -5.03 -12.80
N TYR A 374 -9.00 -4.38 -11.65
CA TYR A 374 -8.00 -3.34 -11.42
C TYR A 374 -6.74 -3.84 -10.70
N MET A 375 -5.58 -3.27 -11.03
CA MET A 375 -4.29 -3.72 -10.46
C MET A 375 -4.09 -3.30 -9.00
N ARG A 376 -4.49 -2.08 -8.60
CA ARG A 376 -4.22 -1.48 -7.28
C ARG A 376 -4.62 -2.36 -6.08
N PRO A 377 -5.79 -3.05 -6.05
CA PRO A 377 -6.17 -3.91 -4.92
C PRO A 377 -5.23 -5.10 -4.64
N LEU A 378 -4.24 -5.38 -5.50
CA LEU A 378 -3.15 -6.31 -5.16
C LEU A 378 -2.34 -5.85 -3.94
N SER A 379 -2.46 -4.58 -3.53
CA SER A 379 -1.87 -4.03 -2.30
C SER A 379 -2.33 -4.71 -1.01
N ILE A 380 -3.35 -5.57 -1.06
CA ILE A 380 -3.68 -6.46 0.07
C ILE A 380 -2.46 -7.30 0.51
N TRP A 381 -1.50 -7.58 -0.37
CA TRP A 381 -0.23 -8.24 -0.02
C TRP A 381 0.68 -7.40 0.89
N ALA A 382 0.49 -6.09 0.96
CA ALA A 382 1.18 -5.25 1.95
C ALA A 382 0.73 -5.56 3.39
N ILE A 383 -0.50 -6.08 3.58
CA ILE A 383 -0.96 -6.56 4.88
C ILE A 383 -0.15 -7.78 5.32
N GLU A 384 0.07 -8.75 4.41
CA GLU A 384 0.90 -9.92 4.71
C GLU A 384 2.32 -9.49 5.11
N HIS A 385 2.90 -8.55 4.36
CA HIS A 385 4.20 -7.97 4.69
C HIS A 385 4.23 -7.35 6.10
N ALA A 386 3.23 -6.53 6.43
CA ALA A 386 3.11 -5.92 7.77
C ALA A 386 2.98 -6.97 8.88
N LEU A 387 2.24 -8.06 8.65
CA LEU A 387 2.08 -9.15 9.61
C LEU A 387 3.40 -9.92 9.81
N GLN A 388 4.13 -10.18 8.73
CA GLN A 388 5.42 -10.87 8.78
C GLN A 388 6.47 -10.04 9.53
N ALA A 389 6.58 -8.74 9.22
CA ALA A 389 7.50 -7.82 9.90
C ALA A 389 7.26 -7.82 11.42
N ARG A 390 5.99 -7.76 11.85
CA ARG A 390 5.64 -7.83 13.28
C ARG A 390 5.93 -9.17 13.94
N SER A 391 5.80 -10.27 13.20
CA SER A 391 6.13 -11.59 13.73
C SER A 391 7.63 -11.82 13.92
N ALA A 392 8.46 -11.02 13.26
CA ALA A 392 9.91 -11.03 13.38
C ALA A 392 10.44 -10.20 14.57
N GLU A 393 9.59 -9.38 15.22
CA GLU A 393 9.99 -8.64 16.42
C GLU A 393 10.27 -9.60 17.60
N PRO A 394 11.39 -9.43 18.33
CA PRO A 394 11.64 -10.20 19.52
C PRO A 394 10.49 -10.03 20.51
N LEU A 395 9.98 -11.14 21.01
CA LEU A 395 8.96 -11.12 22.05
C LEU A 395 9.44 -10.27 23.24
N PRO A 396 8.57 -9.41 23.80
CA PRO A 396 8.93 -8.63 24.98
C PRO A 396 9.40 -9.56 26.11
N ALA A 397 10.41 -9.12 26.85
CA ALA A 397 10.96 -9.87 27.98
C ALA A 397 9.83 -10.22 28.98
N GLY A 398 9.54 -11.51 29.14
CA GLY A 398 8.47 -12.01 30.02
C GLY A 398 7.22 -12.52 29.32
N ALA A 399 7.17 -12.56 27.97
CA ALA A 399 6.08 -13.20 27.25
C ALA A 399 6.03 -14.72 27.53
N GLU A 400 4.92 -15.21 28.06
CA GLU A 400 4.71 -16.65 28.29
C GLU A 400 4.15 -17.33 27.04
N ALA A 401 4.76 -18.45 26.65
CA ALA A 401 4.25 -19.31 25.59
C ALA A 401 3.06 -20.14 26.13
N ILE A 402 1.87 -19.88 25.63
CA ILE A 402 0.69 -20.72 25.76
C ILE A 402 0.67 -21.69 24.57
N SER A 403 0.91 -22.97 24.84
CA SER A 403 0.66 -24.02 23.87
C SER A 403 -0.83 -24.37 23.87
N LEU A 404 -1.49 -24.20 22.73
CA LEU A 404 -2.84 -24.70 22.52
C LEU A 404 -2.74 -26.12 21.94
N THR A 405 -3.39 -27.08 22.57
CA THR A 405 -3.52 -28.44 22.04
C THR A 405 -4.97 -28.74 21.73
N THR A 406 -5.22 -29.50 20.65
CA THR A 406 -6.52 -30.12 20.45
C THR A 406 -6.80 -31.13 21.57
N ALA A 407 -8.06 -31.51 21.78
CA ALA A 407 -8.44 -32.49 22.79
C ALA A 407 -7.73 -33.86 22.60
N ASP A 408 -7.27 -34.12 21.38
CA ASP A 408 -6.57 -35.30 20.89
C ASP A 408 -5.04 -35.19 21.03
N GLY A 409 -4.53 -34.09 21.59
CA GLY A 409 -3.12 -33.90 21.93
C GLY A 409 -2.25 -33.34 20.80
N VAL A 410 -2.84 -32.86 19.70
CA VAL A 410 -2.10 -32.21 18.61
C VAL A 410 -1.80 -30.77 18.98
N ALA A 411 -0.52 -30.38 18.96
CA ALA A 411 -0.10 -29.01 19.21
C ALA A 411 -0.54 -28.11 18.05
N LEU A 412 -1.43 -27.16 18.33
CA LEU A 412 -1.61 -25.95 17.55
C LEU A 412 -0.51 -24.98 17.99
N ALA A 413 0.09 -24.25 17.04
CA ALA A 413 1.30 -23.44 17.25
C ALA A 413 1.37 -22.71 18.62
N ALA A 414 2.57 -22.64 19.20
CA ALA A 414 2.79 -21.91 20.45
C ALA A 414 2.45 -20.43 20.27
N HIS A 415 1.62 -19.88 21.16
CA HIS A 415 1.23 -18.47 21.15
C HIS A 415 1.78 -17.76 22.36
N TYR A 416 2.17 -16.49 22.21
CA TYR A 416 2.73 -15.71 23.30
C TYR A 416 1.70 -14.70 23.80
N TYR A 417 1.39 -14.76 25.09
CA TYR A 417 0.41 -13.88 25.73
C TYR A 417 1.13 -12.74 26.45
N ASN A 418 0.71 -11.50 26.18
CA ASN A 418 1.11 -10.33 26.95
C ASN A 418 -0.06 -9.89 27.85
N PRO A 419 0.03 -10.03 29.18
CA PRO A 419 -1.07 -9.69 30.08
C PRO A 419 -1.46 -8.20 30.12
N SER A 420 -0.72 -7.29 29.47
CA SER A 420 -1.05 -5.86 29.40
C SER A 420 -2.02 -5.46 28.30
N VAL A 421 -2.40 -6.35 27.38
CA VAL A 421 -3.34 -6.05 26.28
C VAL A 421 -4.64 -6.82 26.49
N GLN A 422 -5.65 -6.15 27.03
CA GLN A 422 -7.02 -6.67 27.09
C GLN A 422 -7.71 -6.42 25.73
N SER A 423 -7.59 -7.35 24.77
CA SER A 423 -8.48 -7.37 23.60
C SER A 423 -9.13 -8.76 23.44
N ALA A 424 -10.36 -8.75 22.91
CA ALA A 424 -11.31 -9.85 23.00
C ALA A 424 -10.90 -11.09 22.18
N PRO A 425 -11.07 -12.31 22.71
CA PRO A 425 -10.49 -13.56 22.17
C PRO A 425 -11.11 -14.09 20.86
N GLY A 426 -11.99 -13.35 20.19
CA GLY A 426 -12.81 -13.88 19.09
C GLY A 426 -12.18 -13.88 17.69
N VAL A 427 -11.33 -12.89 17.38
CA VAL A 427 -10.89 -12.63 15.98
C VAL A 427 -9.55 -13.31 15.67
N LEU A 428 -8.68 -13.47 16.66
CA LEU A 428 -7.38 -14.16 16.53
C LEU A 428 -7.55 -15.65 16.13
N LEU A 429 -8.60 -16.30 16.66
CA LEU A 429 -8.91 -17.72 16.43
C LEU A 429 -9.28 -18.04 14.98
N LEU A 430 -9.91 -17.10 14.25
CA LEU A 430 -10.33 -17.30 12.87
C LEU A 430 -9.15 -17.22 11.88
N HIS A 431 -8.19 -16.34 12.16
CA HIS A 431 -6.96 -16.22 11.37
C HIS A 431 -6.04 -17.44 11.58
N GLN A 432 -6.02 -17.99 12.80
CA GLN A 432 -5.23 -19.17 13.19
C GLN A 432 -5.81 -20.47 12.63
N ALA A 433 -7.14 -20.62 12.62
CA ALA A 433 -7.80 -21.78 12.00
C ALA A 433 -7.48 -21.90 10.50
N ARG A 434 -7.42 -20.78 9.76
CA ARG A 434 -7.10 -20.75 8.32
C ARG A 434 -5.62 -21.00 7.99
N ARG A 435 -4.72 -20.79 8.95
CA ARG A 435 -3.29 -21.16 8.81
C ARG A 435 -3.09 -22.66 9.01
N ALA A 436 -3.70 -23.23 10.05
CA ALA A 436 -3.73 -24.68 10.27
C ALA A 436 -4.39 -25.42 9.08
N GLN A 437 -5.43 -24.83 8.48
CA GLN A 437 -6.09 -25.39 7.30
C GLN A 437 -5.18 -25.47 6.05
N ARG A 438 -4.24 -24.52 5.91
CA ARG A 438 -3.27 -24.46 4.80
C ARG A 438 -2.06 -25.36 5.02
N GLU A 439 -1.57 -25.46 6.25
CA GLU A 439 -0.38 -26.25 6.58
C GLU A 439 -0.68 -27.76 6.75
N LEU A 440 -1.92 -28.14 7.11
CA LEU A 440 -2.28 -29.53 7.45
C LEU A 440 -3.26 -30.21 6.47
N GLY A 441 -3.74 -29.52 5.43
CA GLY A 441 -4.52 -30.15 4.35
C GLY A 441 -5.92 -30.67 4.72
N PHE A 442 -6.51 -30.22 5.83
CA PHE A 442 -7.86 -30.63 6.24
C PHE A 442 -8.94 -29.60 5.88
N VAL A 443 -9.99 -30.05 5.18
CA VAL A 443 -11.22 -29.27 4.96
C VAL A 443 -12.15 -29.50 6.16
N CYS A 444 -12.45 -28.45 6.93
CA CYS A 444 -13.49 -28.51 7.96
C CYS A 444 -14.81 -28.00 7.38
N PRO A 445 -15.87 -28.83 7.27
CA PRO A 445 -17.19 -28.36 6.88
C PRO A 445 -17.84 -27.65 8.07
N THR A 446 -18.40 -26.46 7.82
CA THR A 446 -19.37 -25.73 8.66
C THR A 446 -18.91 -25.22 10.03
N LEU A 447 -18.57 -23.93 10.10
CA LEU A 447 -18.73 -23.09 11.30
C LEU A 447 -19.88 -22.12 11.03
N THR A 448 -21.10 -22.48 11.45
CA THR A 448 -22.25 -21.57 11.45
C THR A 448 -22.26 -20.70 12.71
N GLU A 449 -22.65 -19.44 12.54
CA GLU A 449 -22.66 -18.27 13.45
C GLU A 449 -23.39 -18.40 14.82
N GLU A 450 -23.79 -19.59 15.27
CA GLU A 450 -24.82 -19.71 16.30
C GLU A 450 -24.34 -19.72 17.77
N ARG A 451 -23.09 -19.36 18.07
CA ARG A 451 -22.55 -19.37 19.46
C ARG A 451 -21.93 -18.05 19.96
N LEU A 452 -22.48 -16.92 19.57
CA LEU A 452 -22.15 -15.60 20.16
C LEU A 452 -23.31 -14.91 20.89
N ARG A 453 -24.35 -15.64 21.32
CA ARG A 453 -25.36 -15.10 22.26
C ARG A 453 -25.45 -15.96 23.51
N GLY A 454 -24.86 -15.47 24.59
CA GLY A 454 -24.83 -16.18 25.86
C GLY A 454 -24.38 -15.35 27.06
N ALA A 455 -24.79 -14.08 27.15
CA ALA A 455 -24.77 -13.34 28.41
C ALA A 455 -25.93 -12.32 28.44
N GLY A 456 -27.01 -12.66 29.17
CA GLY A 456 -28.05 -11.72 29.58
C GLY A 456 -29.46 -11.99 29.04
N GLY A 457 -30.38 -12.36 29.95
CA GLY A 457 -31.83 -12.18 29.76
C GLY A 457 -32.66 -13.47 29.69
N ARG A 458 -33.40 -13.76 30.77
CA ARG A 458 -34.48 -14.77 30.80
C ARG A 458 -35.61 -14.35 29.87
N PHE A 459 -36.08 -15.25 29.00
CA PHE A 459 -37.48 -15.28 28.56
C PHE A 459 -37.90 -16.72 28.23
N SER A 460 -39.03 -17.11 28.82
CA SER A 460 -39.73 -18.38 28.62
C SER A 460 -40.54 -18.36 27.31
N GLY A 461 -40.43 -19.39 26.49
CA GLY A 461 -41.30 -19.58 25.32
C GLY A 461 -40.89 -20.77 24.47
N THR A 462 -41.80 -21.73 24.35
CA THR A 462 -41.77 -23.01 23.63
C THR A 462 -41.23 -22.96 22.19
N ARG A 463 -40.38 -23.92 21.80
CA ARG A 463 -40.12 -24.33 20.40
C ARG A 463 -40.61 -25.78 20.18
N PRO A 464 -41.20 -26.13 19.02
CA PRO A 464 -41.21 -27.49 18.54
C PRO A 464 -40.08 -27.76 17.53
N GLU A 465 -39.35 -28.83 17.83
CA GLU A 465 -38.72 -29.84 16.98
C GLU A 465 -38.08 -29.48 15.61
N GLN A 466 -36.77 -29.73 15.48
CA GLN A 466 -36.20 -30.46 14.34
C GLN A 466 -34.91 -31.22 14.74
N GLY A 467 -34.90 -32.53 14.44
CA GLY A 467 -33.80 -33.31 13.85
C GLY A 467 -32.42 -33.33 14.50
N ALA A 468 -32.10 -34.43 15.20
CA ALA A 468 -30.77 -34.75 15.69
C ALA A 468 -29.80 -35.16 14.56
N TRP A 469 -28.59 -34.58 14.59
CA TRP A 469 -27.36 -35.20 14.08
C TRP A 469 -26.25 -35.02 15.11
N SER A 470 -25.67 -36.13 15.59
CA SER A 470 -24.60 -36.15 16.57
C SER A 470 -23.24 -35.98 15.90
N THR A 471 -22.53 -34.89 16.19
CA THR A 471 -21.09 -34.73 15.87
C THR A 471 -20.28 -34.81 17.17
N GLY A 472 -19.55 -35.90 17.37
CA GLY A 472 -18.69 -36.08 18.53
C GLY A 472 -17.34 -35.40 18.34
N LEU A 473 -17.12 -34.25 18.98
CA LEU A 473 -15.81 -33.69 19.35
C LEU A 473 -16.00 -32.82 20.61
N GLY A 474 -15.15 -33.00 21.63
CA GLY A 474 -15.23 -32.34 22.95
C GLY A 474 -14.50 -30.99 23.03
N PRO A 475 -14.61 -30.25 24.16
CA PRO A 475 -14.10 -28.89 24.31
C PRO A 475 -12.56 -28.79 24.48
N ILE A 476 -11.99 -27.64 24.10
CA ILE A 476 -10.56 -27.26 24.18
C ILE A 476 -10.12 -27.03 25.64
N ARG A 477 -8.88 -27.40 26.00
CA ARG A 477 -8.27 -27.18 27.32
C ARG A 477 -7.05 -26.25 27.24
N MET A 478 -6.85 -25.41 28.25
CA MET A 478 -5.68 -24.53 28.42
C MET A 478 -4.83 -24.97 29.61
N SER A 479 -3.50 -24.84 29.50
CA SER A 479 -2.54 -25.12 30.58
C SER A 479 -1.32 -24.20 30.46
N SER A 480 -0.93 -23.55 31.55
CA SER A 480 0.26 -22.71 31.67
C SER A 480 1.36 -23.46 32.43
N ALA A 481 2.61 -23.41 31.97
CA ALA A 481 3.76 -23.96 32.70
C ALA A 481 4.95 -22.99 32.66
N PRO A 482 5.56 -22.64 33.81
CA PRO A 482 6.74 -21.79 33.84
C PRO A 482 7.99 -22.57 33.40
N LEU A 483 8.80 -21.96 32.52
CA LEU A 483 10.09 -22.50 32.07
C LEU A 483 11.16 -22.32 33.14
N THR A 484 11.55 -23.42 33.80
CA THR A 484 12.73 -23.44 34.69
C THR A 484 14.02 -23.46 33.88
N THR A 485 14.89 -22.46 34.09
CA THR A 485 16.25 -22.42 33.55
C THR A 485 17.11 -23.53 34.15
N SER A 486 17.49 -24.55 33.37
CA SER A 486 18.54 -25.49 33.79
C SER A 486 19.90 -25.01 33.29
N ARG A 487 20.72 -24.47 34.20
CA ARG A 487 22.16 -24.36 34.00
C ARG A 487 22.76 -25.76 33.95
N ARG A 488 23.46 -26.13 32.88
CA ARG A 488 24.49 -27.17 32.91
C ARG A 488 25.83 -26.55 32.54
N GLY A 489 26.71 -26.50 33.54
CA GLY A 489 28.15 -26.33 33.37
C GLY A 489 28.81 -27.65 32.93
N PRO A 490 30.14 -27.64 32.68
CA PRO A 490 30.76 -28.48 31.67
C PRO A 490 31.25 -29.83 32.21
N LYS A 491 31.19 -30.85 31.36
CA LYS A 491 32.23 -31.86 31.15
C LYS A 491 31.99 -32.61 29.86
#